data_AF-A0A8W8JCU7-F1
#
_entry.id   AF-A0A8W8JCU7-F1
#
_cell.length_a   1.000
_cell.length_b   1.000
_cell.length_c   1.000
_cell.angle_alpha   90.00
_cell.angle_beta   90.00
_cell.angle_gamma   90.00
#
_symmetry.space_group_name_H-M   'P 1'
#
loop_
_entity.id
_entity.type
_entity.pdbx_description
1 polymer ?
#
loop_
_entity_poly.entity_id
_entity_poly.type
_entity_poly.pdbx_seq_one_letter_code
_entity_poly.pdbx_strand_id
1 'polypeptide(L)'
;MDNERRFSQCCCFLVKGETHNLKDMDCRKLFWFLFILTLEFGDLVLDWEFFYEISKTDEVNYELQTSILAFAVVGSVLFILIVANKIYLFCCNEYGNHEEENAYSFGLSILSTFIEDLPQIVLAIFVALTTKELVSPVQIAKSVYAIVEPCIQIVMNVVEIRNMKKQYKQNKGRIICKVIEIIISVIIVLCSITLLINLVKPLEHYINM
;
A
#
# COMPACT_ATOMS: atom_id res chain seq x y z
N MET A 1 -29.32 5.27 -13.91
CA MET A 1 -30.28 4.93 -12.83
C MET A 1 -30.14 3.50 -12.29
N ASP A 2 -29.27 2.64 -12.83
CA ASP A 2 -29.04 1.27 -12.28
C ASP A 2 -27.89 1.14 -11.27
N ASN A 3 -27.06 2.17 -11.09
CA ASN A 3 -26.00 2.18 -10.06
C ASN A 3 -26.53 2.47 -8.65
N GLU A 4 -27.53 3.34 -8.49
CA GLU A 4 -28.12 3.63 -7.17
C GLU A 4 -28.89 2.45 -6.58
N ARG A 5 -29.55 1.65 -7.43
CA ARG A 5 -30.28 0.45 -6.97
C ARG A 5 -29.35 -0.65 -6.44
N ARG A 6 -28.13 -0.80 -6.99
CA ARG A 6 -27.12 -1.74 -6.45
C ARG A 6 -26.53 -1.27 -5.12
N PHE A 7 -26.29 0.04 -4.96
CA PHE A 7 -25.83 0.60 -3.69
C PHE A 7 -26.84 0.39 -2.56
N SER A 8 -28.13 0.62 -2.83
CA SER A 8 -29.20 0.38 -1.87
C SER A 8 -29.36 -1.11 -1.49
N GLN A 9 -29.00 -2.03 -2.39
CA GLN A 9 -29.13 -3.47 -2.15
C GLN A 9 -27.96 -4.02 -1.32
N CYS A 10 -26.72 -3.52 -1.51
CA CYS A 10 -25.59 -3.88 -0.63
C CYS A 10 -25.74 -3.28 0.80
N CYS A 11 -26.29 -2.06 0.95
CA CYS A 11 -26.62 -1.53 2.28
C CYS A 11 -27.77 -2.29 2.97
N CYS A 12 -28.75 -2.80 2.21
CA CYS A 12 -29.80 -3.66 2.77
C CYS A 12 -29.25 -4.99 3.30
N PHE A 13 -28.21 -5.56 2.69
CA PHE A 13 -27.60 -6.81 3.15
C PHE A 13 -26.86 -6.66 4.50
N LEU A 14 -26.36 -5.47 4.81
CA LEU A 14 -25.73 -5.17 6.12
C LEU A 14 -26.76 -4.97 7.25
N VAL A 15 -28.00 -4.59 6.94
CA VAL A 15 -29.05 -4.31 7.93
C VAL A 15 -30.03 -5.47 8.09
N LYS A 16 -30.22 -6.28 7.04
CA LYS A 16 -31.04 -7.48 7.09
C LYS A 16 -30.14 -8.66 7.45
N GLY A 17 -30.18 -9.05 8.72
CA GLY A 17 -29.53 -10.25 9.25
C GLY A 17 -30.07 -11.54 8.64
N GLU A 18 -29.90 -11.73 7.34
CA GLU A 18 -30.07 -13.01 6.66
C GLU A 18 -28.77 -13.80 6.81
N THR A 19 -28.74 -14.59 7.87
CA THR A 19 -27.82 -15.69 8.12
C THR A 19 -28.00 -16.81 7.10
N HIS A 20 -27.92 -16.51 5.80
CA HIS A 20 -27.74 -17.50 4.76
C HIS A 20 -26.24 -17.65 4.47
N ASN A 21 -25.63 -18.61 5.19
CA ASN A 21 -24.35 -19.24 4.87
C ASN A 21 -23.13 -18.33 4.66
N LEU A 22 -22.74 -17.61 5.72
CA LEU A 22 -21.36 -17.16 5.94
C LEU A 22 -20.39 -18.33 6.29
N LYS A 23 -20.78 -19.57 5.98
CA LYS A 23 -20.19 -20.80 6.56
C LYS A 23 -19.14 -21.48 5.68
N ASP A 24 -19.03 -21.09 4.41
CA ASP A 24 -17.94 -21.50 3.51
C ASP A 24 -17.16 -20.27 3.01
N MET A 25 -16.95 -19.29 3.89
CA MET A 25 -15.97 -18.25 3.61
C MET A 25 -14.58 -18.86 3.78
N ASP A 26 -13.92 -19.12 2.65
CA ASP A 26 -12.58 -19.70 2.59
C ASP A 26 -11.65 -18.88 3.52
N CYS A 27 -11.26 -19.46 4.67
CA CYS A 27 -10.45 -18.80 5.69
C CYS A 27 -9.19 -18.16 5.09
N ARG A 28 -8.68 -18.73 4.00
CA ARG A 28 -7.56 -18.18 3.25
C ARG A 28 -7.86 -16.80 2.66
N LYS A 29 -9.05 -16.61 2.10
CA LYS A 29 -9.46 -15.34 1.48
C LYS A 29 -9.66 -14.24 2.53
N LEU A 30 -10.31 -14.58 3.65
CA LEU A 30 -10.47 -13.65 4.77
C LEU A 30 -9.11 -13.25 5.34
N PHE A 31 -8.21 -14.23 5.53
CA PHE A 31 -6.86 -13.98 5.99
C PHE A 31 -6.12 -13.01 5.06
N TRP A 32 -6.16 -13.23 3.75
CA TRP A 32 -5.53 -12.33 2.78
C TRP A 32 -6.12 -10.92 2.79
N PHE A 33 -7.44 -10.80 2.89
CA PHE A 33 -8.11 -9.50 2.99
C PHE A 33 -7.66 -8.73 4.24
N LEU A 34 -7.69 -9.38 5.41
CA LEU A 34 -7.26 -8.77 6.68
C LEU A 34 -5.77 -8.44 6.67
N PHE A 35 -4.95 -9.32 6.09
CA PHE A 35 -3.52 -9.11 5.97
C PHE A 35 -3.22 -7.86 5.13
N ILE A 36 -3.83 -7.72 3.95
CA ILE A 36 -3.61 -6.52 3.13
C ILE A 36 -4.15 -5.27 3.84
N LEU A 37 -5.33 -5.33 4.46
CA LEU A 37 -5.85 -4.20 5.21
C LEU A 37 -4.93 -3.79 6.36
N THR A 38 -4.26 -4.74 7.00
CA THR A 38 -3.27 -4.47 8.05
C THR A 38 -2.02 -3.80 7.50
N LEU A 39 -1.56 -4.22 6.31
CA LEU A 39 -0.44 -3.59 5.62
C LEU A 39 -0.77 -2.11 5.31
N GLU A 40 -1.85 -1.87 4.58
CA GLU A 40 -2.30 -0.54 4.17
C GLU A 40 -2.54 0.38 5.38
N PHE A 41 -3.07 -0.16 6.47
CA PHE A 41 -3.25 0.59 7.72
C PHE A 41 -1.91 0.90 8.41
N GLY A 42 -0.97 -0.05 8.39
CA GLY A 42 0.37 0.14 8.94
C GLY A 42 1.12 1.27 8.23
N ASP A 43 1.05 1.32 6.91
CA ASP A 43 1.66 2.38 6.11
C ASP A 43 1.07 3.76 6.45
N LEU A 44 -0.26 3.85 6.50
CA LEU A 44 -0.96 5.07 6.93
C LEU A 44 -0.51 5.54 8.33
N VAL A 45 -0.35 4.62 9.28
CA VAL A 45 0.12 4.96 10.63
C VAL A 45 1.55 5.53 10.56
N LEU A 46 2.45 4.90 9.80
CA LEU A 46 3.83 5.37 9.64
C LEU A 46 3.90 6.75 8.99
N ASP A 47 3.00 7.08 8.07
CA ASP A 47 2.92 8.41 7.45
C ASP A 47 2.60 9.51 8.45
N TRP A 48 1.60 9.25 9.28
CA TRP A 48 1.19 10.20 10.31
C TRP A 48 2.22 10.30 11.44
N GLU A 49 2.85 9.19 11.83
CA GLU A 49 3.97 9.22 12.78
C GLU A 49 5.16 10.00 12.23
N PHE A 50 5.48 9.84 10.93
CA PHE A 50 6.55 10.58 10.29
C PHE A 50 6.26 12.09 10.28
N PHE A 51 5.05 12.49 9.90
CA PHE A 51 4.64 13.89 9.99
C PHE A 51 4.70 14.41 11.42
N TYR A 52 4.20 13.64 12.40
CA TYR A 52 4.19 14.02 13.80
C TYR A 52 5.59 14.30 14.33
N GLU A 53 6.55 13.44 14.00
CA GLU A 53 7.94 13.62 14.42
C GLU A 53 8.57 14.85 13.78
N ILE A 54 8.39 15.03 12.47
CA ILE A 54 8.88 16.22 11.76
C ILE A 54 8.26 17.50 12.32
N SER A 55 6.99 17.46 12.72
CA SER A 55 6.29 18.62 13.27
C SER A 55 6.80 19.08 14.63
N LYS A 56 7.54 18.21 15.34
CA LYS A 56 8.16 18.55 16.62
C LYS A 56 9.56 19.13 16.47
N THR A 57 10.15 19.04 15.29
CA THR A 57 11.54 19.44 15.08
C THR A 57 11.61 20.73 14.28
N ASP A 58 12.14 21.78 14.91
CA ASP A 58 12.27 23.10 14.29
C ASP A 58 13.36 23.17 13.20
N GLU A 59 14.15 22.10 13.01
CA GLU A 59 15.20 22.03 11.99
C GLU A 59 14.67 21.85 10.56
N VAL A 60 13.42 21.38 10.43
CA VAL A 60 12.85 21.05 9.13
C VAL A 60 12.14 22.27 8.53
N ASN A 61 12.44 22.56 7.26
CA ASN A 61 11.81 23.66 6.53
C ASN A 61 10.27 23.48 6.51
N TYR A 62 9.54 24.55 6.80
CA TYR A 62 8.08 24.62 6.72
C TYR A 62 7.52 24.11 5.39
N GLU A 63 8.18 24.36 4.27
CA GLU A 63 7.77 23.86 2.95
C GLU A 63 7.83 22.33 2.88
N LEU A 64 8.87 21.73 3.47
CA LEU A 64 9.06 20.29 3.51
C LEU A 64 8.04 19.62 4.43
N GLN A 65 7.84 20.19 5.63
CA GLN A 65 6.82 19.76 6.57
C GLN A 65 5.41 19.82 5.97
N THR A 66 5.08 20.91 5.26
CA THR A 66 3.79 21.08 4.59
C THR A 66 3.62 20.06 3.47
N SER A 67 4.69 19.75 2.73
CA SER A 67 4.67 18.72 1.68
C SER A 67 4.40 17.33 2.27
N ILE A 68 5.08 16.98 3.36
CA ILE A 68 4.87 15.70 4.06
C ILE A 68 3.43 15.58 4.55
N LEU A 69 2.86 16.63 5.15
CA LEU A 69 1.46 16.66 5.54
C LEU A 69 0.52 16.45 4.36
N ALA A 70 0.77 17.15 3.25
CA ALA A 70 -0.06 17.02 2.05
C ALA A 70 -0.09 15.58 1.53
N PHE A 71 1.06 14.91 1.49
CA PHE A 71 1.13 13.50 1.07
C PHE A 71 0.50 12.55 2.09
N ALA A 72 0.61 12.78 3.39
CA ALA A 72 -0.09 11.96 4.40
C ALA A 72 -1.62 12.09 4.29
N VAL A 73 -2.13 13.28 3.97
CA VAL A 73 -3.56 13.50 3.71
C VAL A 73 -4.00 12.81 2.42
N VAL A 74 -3.23 12.95 1.34
CA VAL A 74 -3.51 12.26 0.07
C VAL A 74 -3.52 10.74 0.26
N GLY A 75 -2.54 10.22 0.99
CA GLY A 75 -2.45 8.80 1.36
C GLY A 75 -3.66 8.32 2.16
N SER A 76 -4.10 9.11 3.15
CA SER A 76 -5.34 8.83 3.90
C SER A 76 -6.57 8.69 2.99
N VAL A 77 -6.68 9.53 1.96
CA VAL A 77 -7.78 9.47 0.98
C VAL A 77 -7.66 8.21 0.12
N LEU A 78 -6.45 7.87 -0.35
CA LEU A 78 -6.18 6.68 -1.14
C LEU A 78 -6.46 5.41 -0.33
N PHE A 79 -6.02 5.34 0.92
CA PHE A 79 -6.34 4.26 1.86
C PHE A 79 -7.84 4.03 1.96
N ILE A 80 -8.64 5.09 2.16
CA ILE A 80 -10.11 4.98 2.24
C ILE A 80 -10.68 4.42 0.93
N LEU A 81 -10.20 4.89 -0.23
CA LEU A 81 -10.63 4.39 -1.54
C LEU A 81 -10.27 2.92 -1.74
N ILE A 82 -9.07 2.51 -1.34
CA ILE A 82 -8.59 1.13 -1.43
C ILE A 82 -9.43 0.23 -0.51
N VAL A 83 -9.66 0.63 0.74
CA VAL A 83 -10.48 -0.12 1.70
C VAL A 83 -11.92 -0.21 1.20
N ALA A 84 -12.52 0.89 0.74
CA ALA A 84 -13.88 0.90 0.21
C ALA A 84 -14.01 -0.02 -1.02
N ASN A 85 -13.03 0.03 -1.94
CA ASN A 85 -12.99 -0.85 -3.10
C ASN A 85 -12.84 -2.32 -2.68
N LYS A 86 -11.94 -2.65 -1.75
CA LYS A 86 -11.75 -4.03 -1.27
C LYS A 86 -13.00 -4.55 -0.54
N ILE A 87 -13.67 -3.73 0.28
CA ILE A 87 -14.93 -4.10 0.93
C ILE A 87 -16.02 -4.31 -0.11
N TYR A 88 -16.14 -3.41 -1.09
CA TYR A 88 -17.10 -3.56 -2.18
C TYR A 88 -16.89 -4.87 -2.95
N LEU A 89 -15.65 -5.18 -3.31
CA LEU A 89 -15.28 -6.44 -3.97
C LEU A 89 -15.57 -7.66 -3.08
N PHE A 90 -15.32 -7.55 -1.78
CA PHE A 90 -15.56 -8.63 -0.82
C PHE A 90 -17.05 -8.90 -0.58
N CYS A 91 -17.88 -7.87 -0.54
CA CYS A 91 -19.30 -7.97 -0.21
C CYS A 91 -20.23 -8.12 -1.41
N CYS A 92 -19.94 -7.43 -2.53
CA CYS A 92 -20.89 -7.25 -3.62
C CYS A 92 -20.58 -8.11 -4.86
N ASN A 93 -19.45 -8.82 -4.93
CA ASN A 93 -19.13 -9.66 -6.08
C ASN A 93 -19.30 -11.16 -5.81
N GLU A 94 -20.33 -11.76 -6.41
CA GLU A 94 -20.30 -13.19 -6.74
C GLU A 94 -19.18 -13.36 -7.78
N TYR A 95 -18.13 -14.09 -7.40
CA TYR A 95 -16.85 -14.36 -8.08
C TYR A 95 -16.98 -14.87 -9.54
N GLY A 96 -17.62 -14.10 -10.42
CA GLY A 96 -18.08 -14.53 -11.75
C GLY A 96 -17.50 -13.74 -12.91
N ASN A 97 -16.94 -12.55 -12.69
CA ASN A 97 -16.35 -11.74 -13.76
C ASN A 97 -14.97 -11.16 -13.39
N HIS A 98 -13.98 -12.05 -13.37
CA HIS A 98 -12.60 -11.84 -12.93
C HIS A 98 -11.74 -10.84 -13.72
N GLU A 99 -12.24 -10.28 -14.83
CA GLU A 99 -11.40 -9.54 -15.78
C GLU A 99 -11.45 -8.02 -15.61
N GLU A 100 -12.60 -7.42 -15.33
CA GLU A 100 -12.73 -5.96 -15.15
C GLU A 100 -12.34 -5.49 -13.74
N GLU A 101 -12.66 -6.27 -12.70
CA GLU A 101 -12.33 -5.95 -11.30
C GLU A 101 -10.83 -5.82 -11.05
N ASN A 102 -10.04 -6.51 -11.87
CA ASN A 102 -8.59 -6.57 -11.70
C ASN A 102 -7.88 -5.35 -12.29
N ALA A 103 -8.51 -4.58 -13.17
CA ALA A 103 -7.90 -3.40 -13.77
C ALA A 103 -8.01 -2.17 -12.87
N TYR A 104 -9.15 -1.99 -12.19
CA TYR A 104 -9.36 -0.86 -11.27
C TYR A 104 -8.53 -1.01 -9.99
N SER A 105 -8.53 -2.21 -9.38
CA SER A 105 -7.67 -2.49 -8.22
C SER A 105 -6.19 -2.34 -8.55
N PHE A 106 -5.79 -2.73 -9.76
CA PHE A 106 -4.43 -2.56 -10.26
C PHE A 106 -4.07 -1.08 -10.47
N GLY A 107 -4.98 -0.32 -11.09
CA GLY A 107 -4.80 1.12 -11.28
C GLY A 107 -4.66 1.85 -9.96
N LEU A 108 -5.50 1.53 -8.96
CA LEU A 108 -5.41 2.11 -7.61
C LEU A 108 -4.10 1.77 -6.91
N SER A 109 -3.63 0.53 -6.99
CA SER A 109 -2.36 0.14 -6.36
C SER A 109 -1.17 0.87 -6.98
N ILE A 110 -1.08 0.92 -8.32
CA ILE A 110 -0.05 1.70 -9.00
C ILE A 110 -0.16 3.19 -8.66
N LEU A 111 -1.39 3.72 -8.61
CA LEU A 111 -1.63 5.12 -8.31
C LEU A 111 -1.17 5.47 -6.89
N SER A 112 -1.48 4.64 -5.89
CA SER A 112 -0.95 4.80 -4.52
C SER A 112 0.56 4.86 -4.56
N THR A 113 1.20 3.85 -5.13
CA THR A 113 2.65 3.79 -5.13
C THR A 113 3.34 5.00 -5.79
N PHE A 114 2.78 5.55 -6.87
CA PHE A 114 3.36 6.73 -7.53
C PHE A 114 3.01 8.06 -6.87
N ILE A 115 1.81 8.19 -6.30
CA ILE A 115 1.33 9.47 -5.74
C ILE A 115 1.68 9.60 -4.26
N GLU A 116 1.81 8.50 -3.55
CA GLU A 116 1.97 8.43 -2.10
C GLU A 116 3.37 7.95 -1.75
N ASP A 117 3.67 6.67 -1.97
CA ASP A 117 4.90 6.03 -1.47
C ASP A 117 6.15 6.71 -2.04
N LEU A 118 6.18 6.93 -3.36
CA LEU A 118 7.38 7.44 -4.03
C LEU A 118 7.70 8.89 -3.60
N PRO A 119 6.77 9.86 -3.62
CA PRO A 119 7.03 11.19 -3.08
C PRO A 119 7.41 11.17 -1.60
N GLN A 120 6.75 10.35 -0.77
CA GLN A 120 7.06 10.30 0.65
C GLN A 120 8.43 9.67 0.95
N ILE A 121 8.86 8.65 0.21
CA ILE A 121 10.22 8.09 0.31
C ILE A 121 11.25 9.14 -0.11
N VAL A 122 10.99 9.88 -1.19
CA VAL A 122 11.88 10.96 -1.65
C VAL A 122 11.99 12.06 -0.59
N LEU A 123 10.87 12.46 0.01
CA LEU A 123 10.86 13.44 1.10
C LEU A 123 11.59 12.92 2.34
N ALA A 124 11.42 11.63 2.69
CA ALA A 124 12.15 11.00 3.79
C ALA A 124 13.67 10.99 3.54
N ILE A 125 14.11 10.68 2.31
CA ILE A 125 15.52 10.81 1.91
C ILE A 125 15.99 12.26 2.07
N PHE A 126 15.19 13.23 1.61
CA PHE A 126 15.57 14.64 1.69
C PHE A 126 15.69 15.12 3.14
N VAL A 127 14.77 14.74 4.02
CA VAL A 127 14.90 14.98 5.47
C VAL A 127 16.19 14.34 5.99
N ALA A 128 16.39 13.05 5.75
CA ALA A 128 17.56 12.32 6.25
C ALA A 128 18.91 12.91 5.81
N LEU A 129 18.96 13.53 4.62
CA LEU A 129 20.16 14.21 4.12
C LEU A 129 20.35 15.63 4.66
N THR A 130 19.28 16.30 5.09
CA THR A 130 19.33 17.71 5.50
C THR A 130 19.38 17.89 7.01
N THR A 131 18.90 16.93 7.78
CA THR A 131 18.88 16.98 9.25
C THR A 131 20.03 16.18 9.85
N LYS A 132 20.73 16.73 10.85
CA LYS A 132 21.91 16.08 11.44
C LYS A 132 21.57 15.08 12.55
N GLU A 133 20.43 15.25 13.23
CA GLU A 133 20.06 14.43 14.41
C GLU A 133 18.75 13.64 14.24
N LEU A 134 18.03 13.86 13.15
CA LEU A 134 16.73 13.24 12.87
C LEU A 134 16.92 11.85 12.22
N VAL A 135 17.61 10.93 12.92
CA VAL A 135 17.48 9.49 12.64
C VAL A 135 16.33 8.97 13.47
N SER A 136 15.14 9.18 12.94
CA SER A 136 13.90 8.75 13.56
C SER A 136 13.76 7.21 13.48
N PRO A 137 13.39 6.53 14.58
CA PRO A 137 12.91 5.15 14.53
C PRO A 137 11.78 4.92 13.51
N VAL A 138 10.95 5.95 13.27
CA VAL A 138 9.86 5.94 12.28
C VAL A 138 10.41 5.91 10.85
N GLN A 139 11.48 6.65 10.54
CA GLN A 139 12.12 6.58 9.22
C GLN A 139 12.74 5.20 8.95
N ILE A 140 13.32 4.57 9.98
CA ILE A 140 13.82 3.19 9.89
C ILE A 140 12.64 2.24 9.65
N ALA A 141 11.59 2.33 10.47
CA ALA A 141 10.39 1.51 10.31
C ALA A 141 9.78 1.64 8.91
N LYS A 142 9.66 2.87 8.40
CA LYS A 142 9.16 3.17 7.06
C LYS A 142 10.05 2.61 5.97
N SER A 143 11.37 2.74 6.08
CA SER A 143 12.30 2.15 5.11
C SER A 143 12.24 0.62 5.08
N VAL A 144 12.07 -0.03 6.24
CA VAL A 144 11.87 -1.48 6.34
C VAL A 144 10.53 -1.86 5.73
N TYR A 145 9.48 -1.10 6.03
CA TYR A 145 8.13 -1.33 5.52
C TYR A 145 8.10 -1.24 3.98
N ALA A 146 8.70 -0.19 3.42
CA ALA A 146 8.89 0.02 1.99
C ALA A 146 9.83 -0.99 1.30
N ILE A 147 10.45 -1.92 2.05
CA ILE A 147 11.15 -3.10 1.51
C ILE A 147 10.23 -4.33 1.60
N VAL A 148 9.63 -4.56 2.77
CA VAL A 148 8.84 -5.76 3.07
C VAL A 148 7.59 -5.84 2.20
N GLU A 149 6.83 -4.75 2.07
CA GLU A 149 5.60 -4.75 1.30
C GLU A 149 5.83 -5.06 -0.19
N PRO A 150 6.72 -4.35 -0.91
CA PRO A 150 6.99 -4.68 -2.31
C PRO A 150 7.54 -6.10 -2.49
N CYS A 151 8.31 -6.64 -1.53
CA CYS A 151 8.75 -8.04 -1.57
C CYS A 151 7.57 -9.02 -1.54
N ILE A 152 6.58 -8.77 -0.68
CA ILE A 152 5.36 -9.58 -0.61
C ILE A 152 4.57 -9.47 -1.92
N GLN A 153 4.41 -8.26 -2.46
CA GLN A 153 3.73 -8.03 -3.73
C GLN A 153 4.42 -8.77 -4.89
N ILE A 154 5.75 -8.76 -4.96
CA ILE A 154 6.52 -9.51 -5.96
C ILE A 154 6.23 -11.01 -5.86
N VAL A 155 6.25 -11.58 -4.65
CA VAL A 155 5.96 -13.01 -4.43
C VAL A 155 4.53 -13.35 -4.88
N MET A 156 3.54 -12.55 -4.51
CA MET A 156 2.15 -12.74 -4.91
C MET A 156 2.00 -12.68 -6.44
N ASN A 157 2.53 -11.64 -7.07
CA ASN A 157 2.46 -11.46 -8.52
C ASN A 157 3.14 -12.60 -9.28
N VAL A 158 4.29 -13.09 -8.81
CA VAL A 158 4.98 -14.25 -9.39
C VAL A 158 4.13 -15.52 -9.28
N VAL A 159 3.54 -15.79 -8.12
CA VAL A 159 2.65 -16.94 -7.92
C VAL A 159 1.45 -16.88 -8.85
N GLU A 160 0.84 -15.71 -8.99
CA GLU A 160 -0.31 -15.55 -9.87
C GLU A 160 0.06 -15.67 -11.36
N ILE A 161 1.21 -15.12 -11.80
CA ILE A 161 1.71 -15.32 -13.16
C ILE A 161 1.92 -16.82 -13.44
N ARG A 162 2.49 -17.57 -12.49
CA ARG A 162 2.69 -19.03 -12.63
C ARG A 162 1.34 -19.75 -12.75
N ASN A 163 0.35 -19.38 -11.94
CA ASN A 163 -1.00 -19.95 -12.00
C ASN A 163 -1.69 -19.64 -13.35
N MET A 164 -1.54 -18.42 -13.86
CA MET A 164 -2.08 -18.03 -15.17
C MET A 164 -1.44 -18.80 -16.32
N LYS A 165 -0.11 -19.02 -16.28
CA LYS A 165 0.58 -19.86 -17.28
C LYS A 165 0.07 -21.30 -17.28
N LYS A 166 -0.28 -21.84 -16.11
CA LYS A 166 -0.80 -23.22 -15.97
C LYS A 166 -2.23 -23.38 -16.49
N GLN A 167 -3.07 -22.35 -16.39
CA GLN A 167 -4.49 -22.42 -16.77
C GLN A 167 -4.78 -22.18 -18.27
N TYR A 168 -3.76 -22.00 -19.13
CA TYR A 168 -3.89 -21.71 -20.58
C TYR A 168 -4.78 -20.49 -20.96
N LYS A 169 -5.38 -19.78 -19.99
CA LYS A 169 -6.02 -18.47 -20.15
C LYS A 169 -4.94 -17.40 -20.34
N GLN A 170 -4.46 -17.26 -21.57
CA GLN A 170 -3.47 -16.22 -21.92
C GLN A 170 -4.15 -14.87 -22.18
N ASN A 171 -4.47 -14.13 -21.11
CA ASN A 171 -4.64 -12.69 -21.26
C ASN A 171 -3.26 -12.03 -21.21
N LYS A 172 -2.63 -11.84 -22.39
CA LYS A 172 -1.28 -11.26 -22.51
C LYS A 172 -1.16 -9.90 -21.83
N GLY A 173 -2.21 -9.08 -21.87
CA GLY A 173 -2.23 -7.76 -21.22
C GLY A 173 -2.05 -7.86 -19.70
N ARG A 174 -2.76 -8.78 -19.06
CA ARG A 174 -2.68 -8.96 -17.60
C ARG A 174 -1.30 -9.45 -17.13
N ILE A 175 -0.63 -10.28 -17.92
CA ILE A 175 0.74 -10.71 -17.63
C ILE A 175 1.70 -9.53 -17.72
N ILE A 176 1.57 -8.68 -18.75
CA ILE A 176 2.41 -7.49 -18.92
C ILE A 176 2.22 -6.53 -17.74
N CYS A 177 0.98 -6.26 -17.33
CA CYS A 177 0.66 -5.41 -16.18
C CYS A 177 1.39 -5.88 -14.91
N LYS A 178 1.33 -7.17 -14.59
CA LYS A 178 2.00 -7.74 -13.41
C LYS A 178 3.52 -7.68 -13.50
N VAL A 179 4.07 -7.81 -14.71
CA VAL A 179 5.52 -7.66 -14.91
C VAL A 179 5.94 -6.21 -14.66
N ILE A 180 5.16 -5.23 -15.11
CA ILE A 180 5.41 -3.81 -14.85
C ILE A 180 5.37 -3.52 -13.34
N GLU A 181 4.38 -4.07 -12.63
CA GLU A 181 4.26 -3.94 -11.18
C GLU A 181 5.48 -4.50 -10.45
N ILE A 182 5.92 -5.72 -10.82
CA ILE A 182 7.16 -6.29 -10.29
C ILE A 182 8.38 -5.38 -10.53
N ILE A 183 8.49 -4.76 -11.71
CA ILE A 183 9.59 -3.84 -12.02
C ILE A 183 9.54 -2.61 -11.10
N ILE A 184 8.36 -2.01 -10.92
CA ILE A 184 8.17 -0.86 -10.03
C ILE A 184 8.50 -1.24 -8.59
N SER A 185 7.98 -2.36 -8.09
CA SER A 185 8.28 -2.88 -6.75
C SER A 185 9.79 -3.07 -6.54
N VAL A 186 10.52 -3.59 -7.53
CA VAL A 186 11.99 -3.74 -7.45
C VAL A 186 12.69 -2.38 -7.33
N ILE A 187 12.26 -1.38 -8.10
CA ILE A 187 12.83 -0.03 -8.03
C ILE A 187 12.63 0.55 -6.63
N ILE A 188 11.44 0.40 -6.05
CA ILE A 188 11.12 0.89 -4.71
C ILE A 188 11.99 0.20 -3.66
N VAL A 189 12.16 -1.12 -3.74
CA VAL A 189 13.05 -1.86 -2.83
C VAL A 189 14.48 -1.32 -2.89
N LEU A 190 14.99 -1.03 -4.09
CA LEU A 190 16.34 -0.47 -4.24
C LEU A 190 16.45 0.95 -3.65
N CYS A 191 15.43 1.80 -3.85
CA CYS A 191 15.37 3.13 -3.24
C CYS A 191 15.31 3.04 -1.71
N SER A 192 14.48 2.16 -1.17
CA SER A 192 14.29 1.96 0.27
C SER A 192 15.53 1.36 0.94
N ILE A 193 16.24 0.42 0.29
CA ILE A 193 17.54 -0.07 0.75
C ILE A 193 18.57 1.08 0.79
N THR A 194 18.58 1.94 -0.23
CA THR A 194 19.49 3.10 -0.26
C THR A 194 19.21 4.05 0.91
N LEU A 195 17.94 4.35 1.17
CA LEU A 195 17.50 5.13 2.33
C LEU A 195 17.95 4.47 3.64
N LEU A 196 17.69 3.17 3.82
CA LEU A 196 18.05 2.43 5.03
C LEU A 196 19.57 2.45 5.27
N ILE A 197 20.39 2.24 4.25
CA ILE A 197 21.86 2.33 4.37
C ILE A 197 22.29 3.73 4.80
N ASN A 198 21.69 4.77 4.24
CA ASN A 198 21.99 6.15 4.60
C ASN A 198 21.53 6.52 6.02
N LEU A 199 20.48 5.88 6.54
CA LEU A 199 20.01 6.06 7.92
C LEU A 199 20.86 5.27 8.93
N VAL A 200 21.30 4.05 8.58
CA VAL A 200 22.03 3.17 9.51
C VAL A 200 23.50 3.57 9.66
N LYS A 201 24.17 4.00 8.58
CA LYS A 201 25.59 4.44 8.62
C LYS A 201 25.90 5.51 9.68
N PRO A 202 25.14 6.62 9.80
CA PRO A 202 25.40 7.61 10.84
C PRO A 202 25.10 7.06 12.24
N LEU A 203 24.11 6.17 12.39
CA LEU A 203 23.78 5.54 13.67
C LEU A 203 24.93 4.67 14.21
N GLU A 204 25.59 3.91 13.33
CA GLU A 204 26.73 3.04 13.69
C GLU A 204 27.95 3.86 14.14
N HIS A 205 28.12 5.09 13.63
CA HIS A 205 29.16 6.01 14.09
C HIS A 205 28.86 6.57 15.50
N TYR A 206 27.59 6.75 15.86
CA TYR A 206 27.19 7.22 17.21
C TYR A 206 27.25 6.11 18.27
N ILE A 207 26.98 4.85 17.91
CA ILE A 207 27.02 3.72 18.85
C ILE A 207 28.45 3.29 19.19
N ASN A 208 29.41 3.51 18.29
CA ASN A 208 30.81 3.13 18.47
C ASN A 208 31.69 4.23 19.13
N MET A 209 31.09 5.31 19.61
CA MET A 209 31.76 6.43 20.30
C MET A 209 31.46 6.39 21.80
#